data_AF-A0A392VDW8-F1
#
_entry.id   AF-A0A392VDW8-F1
#
_cell.length_a   1.000
_cell.length_b   1.000
_cell.length_c   1.000
_cell.angle_alpha   90.00
_cell.angle_beta   90.00
_cell.angle_gamma   90.00
#
_symmetry.space_group_name_H-M   'P 1'
#
loop_
_entity.id
_entity.type
_entity.pdbx_description
1 polymer ?
#
loop_
_entity_poly.entity_id
_entity_poly.type
_entity_poly.pdbx_seq_one_letter_code
_entity_poly.pdbx_strand_id
1 'polypeptide(L)' 'MEDDAEVEPLLLGRPFLAIGRALIDVEIGELMLRTHGEQV' A
#
# COMPACT_ATOMS: atom_id res chain seq x y z
N MET A 1 -20.21 15.09 0.01
CA MET A 1 -18.92 15.56 0.56
C MET A 1 -18.73 14.70 1.78
N GLU A 2 -18.09 13.55 1.62
CA GLU A 2 -17.81 12.67 2.75
C GLU A 2 -16.56 13.24 3.41
N ASP A 3 -16.68 13.52 4.70
CA ASP A 3 -15.69 14.26 5.46
C ASP A 3 -14.33 13.56 5.35
N ASP A 4 -13.32 14.26 4.81
CA ASP A 4 -11.88 14.02 5.05
C ASP A 4 -11.54 14.27 6.54
N ALA A 5 -12.43 13.86 7.45
CA ALA A 5 -12.26 13.92 8.88
C ALA A 5 -11.13 12.96 9.25
N GLU A 6 -9.93 13.54 9.37
CA GLU A 6 -8.77 12.97 10.05
C GLU A 6 -8.49 11.50 9.68
N VAL A 7 -8.26 11.23 8.39
CA VAL A 7 -7.66 9.96 8.01
C VAL A 7 -6.20 9.97 8.49
N GLU A 8 -5.96 9.38 9.65
CA GLU A 8 -4.61 9.12 10.14
C GLU A 8 -3.87 8.21 9.14
N PRO A 9 -2.69 8.62 8.64
CA PRO A 9 -1.98 7.86 7.63
C PRO A 9 -1.51 6.51 8.18
N LEU A 10 -1.87 5.43 7.49
CA LEU A 10 -1.40 4.08 7.82
C LEU A 10 0.06 3.89 7.38
N LEU A 11 0.96 3.77 8.35
CA LEU A 11 2.37 3.46 8.11
C LEU A 11 2.59 1.94 7.96
N LEU A 12 2.82 1.49 6.73
CA LEU A 12 3.21 0.12 6.44
C LEU A 12 4.74 -0.04 6.56
N GLY A 13 5.16 -0.79 7.56
CA GLY A 13 6.57 -1.11 7.74
C GLY A 13 7.11 -2.09 6.68
N ARG A 14 8.43 -2.12 6.52
CA ARG A 14 9.14 -3.07 5.64
C ARG A 14 8.74 -4.54 5.85
N PRO A 15 8.52 -5.04 7.09
CA PRO A 15 8.07 -6.43 7.28
C PRO A 15 6.74 -6.73 6.57
N PHE A 16 5.78 -5.81 6.62
CA PHE A 16 4.48 -5.97 5.96
C PHE A 16 4.64 -5.96 4.43
N LEU A 17 5.38 -4.99 3.92
CA LEU A 17 5.66 -4.85 2.48
C LEU A 17 6.37 -6.10 1.93
N ALA A 18 7.27 -6.71 2.70
CA ALA A 18 7.97 -7.93 2.32
C ALA A 18 7.04 -9.15 2.25
N ILE A 19 6.11 -9.29 3.21
CA ILE A 19 5.11 -10.37 3.22
C ILE A 19 4.19 -10.27 2.00
N GLY A 20 3.68 -9.07 1.73
CA GLY A 20 2.81 -8.79 0.58
C GLY A 20 3.54 -8.71 -0.76
N ARG A 21 4.87 -8.92 -0.79
CA ARG A 21 5.72 -8.80 -1.99
C ARG A 21 5.43 -7.50 -2.76
N ALA A 22 5.40 -6.39 -2.03
CA ALA A 22 5.08 -5.07 -2.55
C ALA A 22 5.98 -4.70 -3.74
N LEU A 23 5.36 -4.15 -4.79
CA LEU A 23 6.03 -3.42 -5.87
C LEU A 23 5.67 -1.95 -5.70
N ILE A 24 6.69 -1.10 -5.66
CA ILE A 24 6.51 0.34 -5.46
C ILE A 24 7.08 1.04 -6.68
N ASP A 25 6.21 1.70 -7.43
CA ASP A 25 6.63 2.65 -8.45
C ASP A 25 6.77 4.03 -7.80
N VAL A 26 8.00 4.46 -7.59
CA VAL A 26 8.31 5.73 -6.92
C VAL A 26 8.16 6.95 -7.84
N GLU A 27 8.14 6.75 -9.16
CA GLU A 27 7.98 7.84 -10.12
C GLU A 27 6.49 8.19 -10.29
N ILE A 28 5.64 7.17 -10.37
CA ILE A 28 4.18 7.31 -10.53
C ILE A 28 3.48 7.46 -9.16
N GLY A 29 4.09 6.96 -8.08
CA GLY A 29 3.54 7.02 -6.73
C GLY A 29 2.55 5.88 -6.43
N GLU A 30 2.69 4.75 -7.10
CA GLU A 30 1.80 3.60 -6.98
C GLU A 30 2.44 2.47 -6.14
N LEU A 31 1.59 1.79 -5.38
CA LEU A 31 1.91 0.60 -4.61
C LEU A 31 1.01 -0.53 -5.06
N MET A 32 1.61 -1.64 -5.49
CA MET A 32 0.90 -2.90 -5.79
C MET A 32 1.30 -3.96 -4.78
N LEU A 33 0.33 -4.70 -4.25
CA LEU A 33 0.58 -5.84 -3.37
C LEU A 33 0.23 -7.13 -4.09
N ARG A 34 0.90 -8.24 -3.73
CA ARG A 34 0.53 -9.57 -4.20
C ARG A 34 -0.08 -10.37 -3.06
N THR A 35 -1.32 -10.81 -3.23
CA THR A 35 -2.00 -11.70 -2.27
C THR A 35 -2.41 -12.99 -2.98
N HIS A 36 -2.12 -14.15 -2.40
CA HIS A 36 -2.49 -15.46 -2.98
C HIS A 36 -2.03 -15.68 -4.45
N GLY A 37 -1.01 -14.96 -4.91
CA GLY A 37 -0.52 -15.02 -6.29
C GLY A 37 -1.10 -13.95 -7.22
N GLU A 38 -2.18 -13.28 -6.83
CA GLU A 38 -2.85 -12.21 -7.56
C GLU A 38 -2.35 -10.82 -7.13
N GLN A 39 -2.34 -9.87 -8.07
CA GLN A 39 -2.04 -8.47 -7.76
C GLN A 39 -3.31 -7.77 -7.31
N VAL A 40 -3.18 -6.94 -6.27
CA VAL A 40 -4.23 -6.11 -5.68
C VAL A 40 -3.78 -4.66 -5.70
#